data_AF-A0A3E4XJ40-F1
#
_entry.id   AF-A0A3E4XJ40-F1
#
_cell.length_a   1.000
_cell.length_b   1.000
_cell.length_c   1.000
_cell.angle_alpha   90.00
_cell.angle_beta   90.00
_cell.angle_gamma   90.00
#
_symmetry.space_group_name_H-M   'P 1'
#
loop_
_entity.id
_entity.type
_entity.pdbx_description
1 polymer ?
#
loop_
_entity_poly.entity_id
_entity_poly.type
_entity_poly.pdbx_seq_one_letter_code
_entity_poly.pdbx_strand_id
1 'polypeptide(L)'
;AYREYQSALRGFNQRLAVLRQCLGMQSALSTYAARHTWATMAYHCEIHPGIISEAMGHSSITVTETYLKPFSNRKIDEANQRVISFVRSGACTV
;
A
#
# COMPACT_ATOMS: atom_id res chain seq x y z
N ALA A 1 29.30 -7.07 -0.05
CA ALA A 1 28.02 -6.43 -0.45
C ALA A 1 26.78 -7.33 -0.29
N TYR A 2 26.44 -8.24 -1.21
CA TYR A 2 25.15 -8.98 -1.13
C TYR A 2 24.99 -9.86 0.13
N ARG A 3 26.05 -10.58 0.53
CA ARG A 3 26.03 -11.41 1.75
C ARG A 3 25.88 -10.58 3.03
N GLU A 4 26.53 -9.43 3.10
CA GLU A 4 26.44 -8.51 4.24
C GLU A 4 25.03 -7.93 4.35
N TYR A 5 24.45 -7.50 3.22
CA TYR A 5 23.05 -7.08 3.16
C TYR A 5 22.10 -8.16 3.67
N GLN A 6 22.24 -9.40 3.20
CA GLN A 6 21.41 -10.52 3.65
C GLN A 6 21.57 -10.80 5.16
N SER A 7 22.79 -10.66 5.69
CA SER A 7 23.05 -10.80 7.13
C SER A 7 22.36 -9.69 7.93
N ALA A 8 22.50 -8.44 7.51
CA ALA A 8 21.85 -7.29 8.14
C ALA A 8 20.31 -7.40 8.10
N LEU A 9 19.76 -7.80 6.95
CA LEU A 9 18.32 -8.03 6.77
C LEU A 9 17.79 -9.11 7.73
N ARG A 10 18.49 -10.23 7.87
CA ARG A 10 18.12 -11.29 8.83
C ARG A 10 18.17 -10.78 10.26
N GLY A 11 19.24 -10.09 10.65
CA GLY A 11 19.38 -9.52 11.98
C GLY A 11 18.28 -8.50 12.29
N PHE A 12 17.91 -7.66 11.32
CA PHE A 12 16.83 -6.70 11.47
C PHE A 12 15.46 -7.39 11.63
N ASN A 13 15.16 -8.39 10.79
CA ASN A 13 13.91 -9.15 10.91
C ASN A 13 13.82 -9.96 12.21
N GLN A 14 14.93 -10.44 12.76
CA GLN A 14 14.94 -11.07 14.08
C GLN A 14 14.54 -10.08 15.19
N ARG A 15 15.06 -8.85 15.14
CA ARG A 15 14.68 -7.79 16.10
C ARG A 15 13.19 -7.43 15.98
N LEU A 16 12.67 -7.37 14.76
CA LEU A 16 11.23 -7.17 14.53
C LEU A 16 10.39 -8.33 15.08
N ALA A 17 10.86 -9.58 14.98
CA ALA A 17 10.18 -10.73 15.55
C ALA A 17 10.11 -10.67 17.09
N VAL A 18 11.18 -10.21 17.74
CA VAL A 18 11.18 -9.95 19.20
C VAL A 18 10.19 -8.83 19.54
N LEU A 19 10.22 -7.71 18.81
CA LEU A 19 9.29 -6.61 19.02
C LEU A 19 7.82 -7.06 18.88
N ARG A 20 7.53 -7.88 17.88
CA ARG A 20 6.20 -8.50 17.68
C ARG A 20 5.73 -9.26 18.93
N GLN A 21 6.61 -10.06 19.53
CA GLN A 21 6.31 -10.81 20.75
C GLN A 21 6.05 -9.88 21.93
N CYS A 22 6.88 -8.85 22.13
CA CYS A 22 6.70 -7.87 23.18
C CYS A 22 5.37 -7.11 23.08
N LEU A 23 4.90 -6.85 21.85
CA LEU A 23 3.63 -6.16 21.58
C LEU A 23 2.42 -7.10 21.57
N GLY A 24 2.60 -8.42 21.76
CA GLY A 24 1.50 -9.39 21.71
C GLY A 24 0.82 -9.50 20.34
N MET A 25 1.51 -9.14 19.26
CA MET A 25 0.93 -9.11 17.91
C MET A 25 0.79 -10.52 17.33
N GLN A 26 -0.39 -10.84 16.81
CA GLN A 26 -0.64 -12.12 16.13
C GLN A 26 -0.02 -12.16 14.73
N SER A 27 -0.10 -11.06 13.99
CA SER A 27 0.45 -10.94 12.63
C SER A 27 1.99 -10.86 12.64
N ALA A 28 2.63 -11.49 11.66
CA ALA A 28 4.08 -11.40 11.47
C ALA A 28 4.53 -9.95 11.24
N LEU A 29 5.62 -9.55 11.89
CA LEU A 29 6.29 -8.26 11.69
C LEU A 29 7.65 -8.48 11.03
N SER A 30 7.86 -7.86 9.88
CA SER A 30 9.09 -7.95 9.10
C SER A 30 9.26 -6.72 8.22
N THR A 31 10.42 -6.58 7.58
CA THR A 31 10.64 -5.54 6.55
C THR A 31 9.65 -5.66 5.39
N TYR A 32 9.22 -6.89 5.06
CA TYR A 32 8.21 -7.13 4.03
C TYR A 32 6.84 -6.60 4.46
N ALA A 33 6.46 -6.76 5.73
CA ALA A 33 5.22 -6.16 6.26
C ALA A 33 5.24 -4.63 6.18
N ALA A 34 6.37 -3.99 6.49
CA ALA A 34 6.53 -2.54 6.35
C ALA A 34 6.40 -2.08 4.88
N ARG A 35 7.05 -2.79 3.95
CA ARG A 35 6.94 -2.52 2.50
C ARG A 35 5.50 -2.61 2.00
N HIS A 36 4.76 -3.64 2.42
CA HIS A 36 3.33 -3.78 2.08
C HIS A 36 2.45 -2.70 2.68
N THR A 37 2.73 -2.32 3.94
CA THR A 37 2.00 -1.25 4.61
C THR A 37 2.17 0.06 3.87
N TRP A 38 3.40 0.40 3.45
CA TRP A 38 3.66 1.60 2.65
C TRP A 38 2.87 1.60 1.33
N ALA A 39 2.91 0.50 0.58
CA ALA A 39 2.19 0.39 -0.70
C ALA A 39 0.67 0.55 -0.54
N THR A 40 0.12 -0.10 0.49
CA THR A 40 -1.30 -0.01 0.83
C THR A 40 -1.69 1.42 1.21
N MET A 41 -0.88 2.08 2.05
CA MET A 41 -1.12 3.47 2.44
C MET A 41 -1.03 4.42 1.25
N ALA A 42 0.00 4.28 0.41
CA ALA A 42 0.16 5.09 -0.80
C ALA A 42 -1.08 4.99 -1.71
N TYR A 43 -1.62 3.79 -1.89
CA TYR A 43 -2.85 3.59 -2.65
C TYR A 43 -4.08 4.23 -2.00
N HIS A 44 -4.23 4.14 -0.68
CA HIS A 44 -5.31 4.82 0.03
C HIS A 44 -5.18 6.35 -0.02
N CYS A 45 -3.96 6.86 -0.13
CA CYS A 45 -3.64 8.26 -0.44
C CYS A 45 -3.85 8.64 -1.92
N GLU A 46 -4.46 7.75 -2.73
CA GLU A 46 -4.78 7.99 -4.14
C GLU A 46 -3.54 8.20 -5.04
N ILE A 47 -2.38 7.69 -4.61
CA ILE A 47 -1.20 7.65 -5.45
C ILE A 47 -1.41 6.61 -6.55
N HIS A 48 -1.11 7.00 -7.79
CA HIS A 48 -1.27 6.13 -8.95
C HIS A 48 -0.47 4.82 -8.78
N PRO A 49 -1.07 3.63 -9.02
CA PRO A 49 -0.39 2.35 -8.82
C PRO A 49 0.91 2.20 -9.62
N GLY A 50 1.04 2.88 -10.77
CA GLY A 50 2.29 2.94 -11.54
C GLY A 50 3.44 3.60 -10.77
N ILE A 51 3.17 4.69 -10.04
CA ILE A 51 4.18 5.37 -9.21
C ILE A 51 4.58 4.47 -8.04
N ILE A 52 3.59 3.83 -7.41
CA ILE A 52 3.82 2.87 -6.32
C ILE A 52 4.70 1.71 -6.82
N SER A 53 4.40 1.18 -8.01
CA SER A 53 5.15 0.10 -8.65
C SER A 53 6.61 0.45 -8.88
N GLU A 54 6.87 1.65 -9.42
CA GLU A 54 8.23 2.13 -9.68
C GLU A 54 9.00 2.35 -8.37
N ALA A 55 8.37 2.99 -7.37
CA ALA A 55 8.97 3.19 -6.05
C ALA A 55 9.31 1.86 -5.34
N MET A 56 8.51 0.81 -5.57
CA MET A 56 8.77 -0.52 -5.05
C MET A 56 9.82 -1.29 -5.88
N GLY A 57 10.15 -0.85 -7.09
CA GLY A 57 11.01 -1.58 -8.02
C GLY A 57 10.36 -2.87 -8.53
N HIS A 58 9.03 -2.89 -8.68
CA HIS A 58 8.33 -4.01 -9.30
C HIS A 58 8.49 -3.97 -10.83
N SER A 59 8.63 -5.15 -11.44
CA SER A 59 8.77 -5.31 -12.89
C SER A 59 7.50 -4.99 -13.68
N SER A 60 6.34 -4.95 -13.03
CA SER A 60 5.06 -4.59 -13.63
C SER A 60 4.10 -4.00 -12.58
N ILE A 61 3.24 -3.08 -13.03
CA ILE A 61 2.15 -2.52 -12.24
C ILE A 61 1.20 -3.60 -11.71
N THR A 62 1.00 -4.69 -12.47
CA THR A 62 0.12 -5.80 -12.09
C THR A 62 0.58 -6.46 -10.80
N VAL A 63 1.90 -6.56 -10.57
CA VAL A 63 2.44 -7.07 -9.30
C VAL A 63 1.98 -6.19 -8.15
N THR A 64 2.05 -4.87 -8.31
CA THR A 64 1.58 -3.91 -7.32
C THR A 64 0.08 -4.03 -7.08
N GLU A 65 -0.72 -4.14 -8.14
CA GLU A 65 -2.18 -4.27 -8.07
C GLU A 65 -2.63 -5.49 -7.24
N THR A 66 -1.90 -6.61 -7.30
CA THR A 66 -2.25 -7.80 -6.47
C THR A 66 -2.17 -7.56 -4.96
N TYR A 67 -1.46 -6.51 -4.51
CA TYR A 67 -1.29 -6.20 -3.09
C TYR A 67 -2.21 -5.07 -2.62
N LEU A 68 -2.93 -4.42 -3.52
CA LEU A 68 -3.78 -3.29 -3.19
C LEU A 68 -5.14 -3.77 -2.69
N LYS A 69 -5.45 -3.49 -1.42
CA LYS A 69 -6.79 -3.73 -0.90
C LYS A 69 -7.81 -2.86 -1.65
N PRO A 70 -9.00 -3.38 -1.94
CA PRO A 70 -10.09 -2.58 -2.49
C PRO A 70 -10.37 -1.36 -1.63
N PHE A 71 -10.84 -0.28 -2.27
CA PHE A 71 -11.35 0.87 -1.53
C PHE A 71 -12.56 0.47 -0.67
N SER A 72 -12.73 1.15 0.46
CA SER A 72 -13.91 0.96 1.29
C SER A 72 -15.16 1.47 0.59
N ASN A 73 -16.32 0.87 0.88
CA ASN A 73 -17.61 1.32 0.35
C ASN A 73 -17.82 2.82 0.56
N ARG A 74 -17.44 3.34 1.73
CA ARG A 74 -17.48 4.77 2.01
C ARG A 74 -16.73 5.60 0.96
N LYS A 75 -15.52 5.20 0.57
CA LYS A 75 -14.75 5.93 -0.44
C LYS A 75 -15.41 5.85 -1.82
N ILE A 76 -16.01 4.71 -2.14
CA ILE A 76 -16.79 4.51 -3.36
C ILE A 76 -18.02 5.42 -3.36
N ASP A 77 -18.72 5.52 -2.22
CA ASP A 77 -19.88 6.40 -2.05
C ASP A 77 -19.50 7.87 -2.22
N GLU A 78 -18.39 8.31 -1.62
CA GLU A 78 -17.84 9.66 -1.79
C GLU A 78 -17.51 9.96 -3.26
N ALA A 79 -16.91 9.01 -3.98
CA ALA A 79 -16.62 9.16 -5.41
C ALA A 79 -17.91 9.24 -6.24
N ASN A 80 -18.89 8.38 -5.97
CA ASN A 80 -20.19 8.40 -6.63
C ASN A 80 -20.92 9.74 -6.42
N GLN A 81 -20.91 10.27 -5.19
CA GLN A 81 -21.50 11.57 -4.89
C GLN A 81 -20.83 12.70 -5.68
N ARG A 82 -19.50 12.69 -5.81
CA ARG A 82 -18.79 13.69 -6.63
C ARG A 82 -19.25 13.63 -8.09
N VAL A 83 -19.28 12.45 -8.70
CA VAL A 83 -19.72 12.27 -10.09
C VAL A 83 -21.17 12.72 -10.29
N ILE A 84 -22.08 12.28 -9.42
CA ILE A 84 -23.50 12.66 -9.49
C ILE A 84 -23.67 14.17 -9.32
N SER A 85 -22.95 14.78 -8.38
CA SER A 85 -23.01 16.22 -8.14
C SER A 85 -22.55 17.01 -9.37
N PHE A 86 -21.44 16.60 -10.00
CA PHE A 86 -20.90 17.23 -11.20
C PHE A 86 -21.91 17.22 -12.35
N VAL A 87 -22.55 16.08 -12.60
CA VAL A 87 -23.61 15.93 -13.63
C VAL A 87 -24.83 16.81 -13.30
N ARG A 88 -25.28 16.83 -12.04
CA ARG A 88 -26.44 17.61 -11.60
C ARG A 88 -26.21 19.12 -11.64
N SER A 89 -24.98 19.56 -11.40
CA SER A 89 -24.62 20.99 -11.42
C SER A 89 -24.60 21.62 -12.81
N GLY A 90 -24.90 20.88 -13.88
CA GLY A 90 -24.96 21.43 -15.24
C GLY A 90 -23.61 21.88 -15.81
N ALA A 91 -22.48 21.54 -15.14
CA ALA A 91 -21.13 21.87 -15.61
C ALA A 91 -20.73 21.10 -16.88
N CYS A 92 -21.58 20.18 -17.35
CA CYS A 92 -21.49 19.56 -18.65
C CYS A 92 -22.30 20.40 -19.67
N THR A 93 -21.87 21.63 -19.94
CA THR A 93 -22.17 22.27 -21.22
C THR A 93 -21.12 21.77 -22.22
N VAL A 94 -21.48 20.72 -22.96
CA VAL A 94 -20.87 20.42 -24.27
C VAL A 94 -21.51 21.33 -25.30
#